data_AF-A0A7V5RKC8-F1
#
_entry.id   AF-A0A7V5RKC8-F1
#
_cell.length_a   1.000
_cell.length_b   1.000
_cell.length_c   1.000
_cell.angle_alpha   90.00
_cell.angle_beta   90.00
_cell.angle_gamma   90.00
#
_symmetry.space_group_name_H-M   'P 1'
#
loop_
_entity.id
_entity.type
_entity.pdbx_description
1 polymer ?
#
loop_
_entity_poly.entity_id
_entity_poly.type
_entity_poly.pdbx_seq_one_letter_code
_entity_poly.pdbx_strand_id
1 'polypeptide(L)'
;MPGKHFKHQYLMPGVALRVVIVLLVLVALACARYEDDPALVTDARHNTPFIDLTFDLPKIAVESEDTRPFFVARRTPDMVQYPCATCHTQGLKIPGTPADYQAHAEIRLAHAQEKTMDCATCHGNSDTNKLNSLTGSAIDMDRADELCGQCHTEKKRDWLHGAHGKRYYTWQGTRVIQSCTSCHNPHKPALEKRMPVAFPELNPRRNR
;
A
#
# COMPACT_ATOMS: atom_id res chain seq x y z
N MET A 1 29.49 12.62 73.88
CA MET A 1 29.45 12.85 72.42
C MET A 1 27.98 12.89 72.00
N PRO A 2 27.46 13.95 71.35
CA PRO A 2 26.04 14.09 71.07
C PRO A 2 25.63 13.24 69.86
N GLY A 3 24.52 12.52 70.00
CA GLY A 3 23.93 11.68 68.96
C GLY A 3 23.33 12.51 67.82
N LYS A 4 23.64 12.12 66.58
CA LYS A 4 23.04 12.69 65.38
C LYS A 4 21.58 12.23 65.28
N HIS A 5 20.63 13.12 65.57
CA HIS A 5 19.22 12.92 65.26
C HIS A 5 19.02 12.95 63.75
N PHE A 6 18.78 11.79 63.14
CA PHE A 6 18.30 11.69 61.76
C PHE A 6 16.81 12.06 61.76
N LYS A 7 16.47 13.27 61.32
CA LYS A 7 15.07 13.65 61.05
C LYS A 7 14.62 12.88 59.80
N HIS A 8 13.83 11.83 59.98
CA HIS A 8 13.05 11.25 58.90
C HIS A 8 12.13 12.34 58.35
N GLN A 9 12.45 12.84 57.16
CA GLN A 9 11.59 13.72 56.39
C GLN A 9 10.42 12.87 55.88
N TYR A 10 9.38 12.73 56.71
CA TYR A 10 8.13 12.13 56.28
C TYR A 10 7.55 12.99 55.17
N LEU A 11 7.35 12.40 53.99
CA LEU A 11 6.57 12.98 52.91
C LEU A 11 5.20 13.35 53.50
N MET A 12 4.84 14.63 53.45
CA MET A 12 3.55 15.12 53.93
C MET A 12 2.42 14.30 53.26
N PRO A 13 1.43 13.78 53.99
CA PRO A 13 0.41 12.87 53.46
C PRO A 13 -0.34 13.43 52.24
N GLY A 14 -0.46 14.75 52.13
CA GLY A 14 -1.05 15.41 50.97
C GLY A 14 -0.21 15.37 49.68
N VAL A 15 1.12 15.21 49.78
CA VAL A 15 2.02 15.08 48.61
C VAL A 15 1.93 13.66 48.05
N ALA A 16 1.93 12.63 48.91
CA ALA A 16 1.77 11.24 48.49
C ALA A 16 0.42 11.00 47.78
N LEU A 17 -0.67 11.56 48.31
CA LEU A 17 -2.00 11.47 47.69
C LEU A 17 -2.05 12.14 46.31
N ARG A 18 -1.43 13.32 46.17
CA ARG A 18 -1.34 14.02 44.87
C ARG A 18 -0.53 13.23 43.84
N VAL A 19 0.59 12.63 44.24
CA VAL A 19 1.41 11.79 43.36
C VAL A 19 0.64 10.55 42.90
N VAL A 20 -0.09 9.89 43.81
CA VAL A 20 -0.94 8.73 43.46
C VAL A 20 -2.07 9.13 42.50
N ILE A 21 -2.75 10.26 42.75
CA ILE A 21 -3.79 10.76 41.85
C ILE A 21 -3.21 11.09 40.47
N VAL A 22 -2.07 11.76 40.40
CA VAL A 22 -1.40 12.07 39.12
C VAL A 22 -1.01 10.79 38.38
N LEU A 23 -0.45 9.79 39.06
CA LEU A 23 -0.12 8.50 38.46
C LEU A 23 -1.36 7.77 37.96
N LEU A 24 -2.46 7.74 38.72
CA LEU A 24 -3.73 7.13 38.30
C LEU A 24 -4.34 7.85 37.09
N VAL A 25 -4.26 9.19 37.04
CA VAL A 25 -4.70 9.98 35.89
C VAL A 25 -3.83 9.70 34.66
N LEU A 26 -2.50 9.61 34.82
CA LEU A 26 -1.59 9.25 33.72
C LEU A 26 -1.85 7.83 33.20
N VAL A 27 -2.13 6.86 34.09
CA VAL A 27 -2.49 5.49 33.70
C VAL A 27 -3.83 5.47 32.97
N ALA A 28 -4.84 6.17 33.47
CA ALA A 28 -6.15 6.27 32.80
C ALA A 28 -6.05 6.93 31.41
N LEU A 29 -5.26 8.00 31.28
CA LEU A 29 -4.98 8.66 30.00
C LEU A 29 -4.21 7.75 29.03
N ALA A 30 -3.29 6.92 29.53
CA ALA A 30 -2.57 5.94 28.71
C ALA A 30 -3.49 4.80 28.23
N CYS A 31 -4.38 4.29 29.10
CA CYS A 31 -5.34 3.25 28.74
C CYS A 31 -6.38 3.75 27.71
N ALA A 32 -6.91 4.96 27.89
CA ALA A 32 -7.87 5.54 26.94
C ALA A 32 -7.26 5.69 25.53
N ARG A 33 -5.98 6.08 25.44
CA ARG A 33 -5.29 6.17 24.14
C ARG A 33 -5.01 4.82 23.49
N TYR A 34 -4.94 3.74 24.27
CA TYR A 34 -4.70 2.40 23.75
C TYR A 34 -5.94 1.80 23.10
N GLU A 35 -7.13 2.05 23.66
CA GLU A 35 -8.39 1.56 23.10
C GLU A 35 -8.80 2.30 21.80
N ASP A 36 -8.29 3.51 21.60
CA ASP A 36 -8.61 4.36 20.45
C ASP A 36 -7.56 4.32 19.32
N ASP A 37 -6.52 3.47 19.40
CA ASP A 37 -5.51 3.39 18.34
C ASP A 37 -6.10 2.69 17.11
N PRO A 38 -6.29 3.40 15.98
CA PRO A 38 -6.95 2.84 14.81
C PRO A 38 -6.09 1.80 14.08
N ALA A 39 -4.81 1.66 14.44
CA ALA A 39 -3.96 0.56 13.97
C ALA A 39 -4.12 -0.71 14.83
N LEU A 40 -4.70 -0.66 16.04
CA LEU A 40 -4.90 -1.84 16.88
C LEU A 40 -6.16 -2.60 16.43
N VAL A 41 -5.96 -3.79 15.85
CA VAL A 41 -7.03 -4.67 15.35
C VAL A 41 -7.00 -6.00 16.09
N THR A 42 -8.17 -6.57 16.39
CA THR A 42 -8.28 -7.89 17.00
C THR A 42 -8.49 -8.96 15.93
N ASP A 43 -7.64 -10.00 15.89
CA ASP A 43 -7.91 -11.17 15.05
C ASP A 43 -9.02 -12.02 15.69
N ALA A 44 -10.16 -12.14 15.00
CA ALA A 44 -11.28 -12.96 15.44
C ALA A 44 -10.93 -14.45 15.66
N ARG A 45 -9.80 -14.94 15.11
CA ARG A 45 -9.36 -16.33 15.29
C ARG A 45 -8.50 -16.58 16.52
N HIS A 46 -7.71 -15.59 16.95
CA HIS A 46 -6.72 -15.76 18.01
C HIS A 46 -6.98 -14.87 19.24
N ASN A 47 -7.95 -13.96 19.16
CA ASN A 47 -8.33 -13.01 20.22
C ASN A 47 -7.14 -12.20 20.78
N THR A 48 -6.05 -12.09 20.01
CA THR A 48 -4.87 -11.30 20.33
C THR A 48 -4.89 -10.01 19.53
N PRO A 49 -4.76 -8.84 20.16
CA PRO A 49 -4.61 -7.58 19.45
C PRO A 49 -3.29 -7.58 18.68
N PHE A 50 -3.31 -7.06 17.45
CA PHE A 50 -2.11 -6.85 16.64
C PHE A 50 -2.18 -5.47 15.98
N ILE A 51 -1.01 -4.94 15.61
CA ILE A 51 -0.89 -3.67 14.92
C ILE A 51 -1.07 -3.92 13.42
N ASP A 52 -2.10 -3.33 12.83
CA ASP A 52 -2.29 -3.25 11.38
C ASP A 52 -1.26 -2.30 10.78
N LEU A 53 -0.15 -2.89 10.33
CA LEU A 53 0.94 -2.18 9.66
C LEU A 53 0.50 -1.50 8.36
N THR A 54 -0.70 -1.82 7.85
CA THR A 54 -1.25 -1.21 6.63
C THR A 54 -2.18 -0.02 6.90
N PHE A 55 -2.37 0.38 8.17
CA PHE A 55 -3.31 1.44 8.54
C PHE A 55 -3.10 2.75 7.76
N ASP A 56 -1.86 3.24 7.73
CA ASP A 56 -1.49 4.48 7.04
C ASP A 56 -1.23 4.32 5.53
N LEU A 57 -1.30 3.10 4.99
CA LEU A 57 -1.08 2.90 3.55
C LEU A 57 -2.23 3.54 2.76
N PRO A 58 -1.93 4.43 1.79
CA PRO A 58 -2.91 4.87 0.81
C PRO A 58 -3.42 3.66 0.04
N LYS A 59 -4.73 3.42 0.12
CA LYS A 59 -5.36 2.21 -0.41
C LYS A 59 -6.76 2.50 -0.93
N ILE A 60 -7.20 1.71 -1.90
CA ILE A 60 -8.54 1.77 -2.50
C ILE A 60 -9.20 0.40 -2.38
N ALA A 61 -10.50 0.41 -2.06
CA ALA A 61 -11.28 -0.81 -1.92
C ALA A 61 -11.46 -1.49 -3.28
N VAL A 62 -11.44 -2.82 -3.25
CA VAL A 62 -11.72 -3.70 -4.38
C VAL A 62 -12.94 -4.52 -4.00
N GLU A 63 -13.98 -4.37 -4.81
CA GLU A 63 -15.22 -5.13 -4.70
C GLU A 63 -15.31 -6.11 -5.87
N SER A 64 -15.73 -7.34 -5.58
CA SER A 64 -15.84 -8.41 -6.55
C SER A 64 -16.89 -9.40 -6.05
N GLU A 65 -17.66 -9.96 -6.97
CA GLU A 65 -18.66 -10.98 -6.64
C GLU A 65 -18.03 -12.28 -6.10
N ASP A 66 -16.80 -12.57 -6.54
CA ASP A 66 -16.11 -13.84 -6.24
C ASP A 66 -15.36 -13.83 -4.91
N THR A 67 -15.08 -12.65 -4.35
CA THR A 67 -14.17 -12.53 -3.20
C THR A 67 -14.67 -11.54 -2.17
N ARG A 68 -14.28 -11.74 -0.90
CA ARG A 68 -14.54 -10.75 0.14
C ARG A 68 -13.83 -9.44 -0.20
N PRO A 69 -14.45 -8.27 0.10
CA PRO A 69 -13.82 -6.98 -0.10
C PRO A 69 -12.43 -6.93 0.52
N PHE A 70 -11.52 -6.29 -0.20
CA PHE A 70 -10.15 -6.08 0.22
C PHE A 70 -9.63 -4.78 -0.37
N PHE A 71 -8.36 -4.48 -0.15
CA PHE A 71 -7.76 -3.24 -0.64
C PHE A 71 -6.60 -3.50 -1.58
N VAL A 72 -6.40 -2.60 -2.53
CA VAL A 72 -5.17 -2.48 -3.29
C VAL A 72 -4.47 -1.18 -2.89
N ALA A 73 -3.14 -1.22 -2.75
CA ALA A 73 -2.37 -0.02 -2.46
C ALA A 73 -2.44 0.95 -3.66
N ARG A 74 -2.66 2.23 -3.36
CA ARG A 74 -2.66 3.29 -4.35
C ARG A 74 -1.23 3.53 -4.82
N ARG A 75 -1.08 3.83 -6.11
CA ARG A 75 0.18 4.16 -6.76
C ARG A 75 0.33 5.67 -6.98
N THR A 76 -0.77 6.38 -7.19
CA THR A 76 -0.78 7.82 -7.48
C THR A 76 0.05 8.68 -6.51
N PRO A 77 0.09 8.42 -5.18
CA PRO A 77 0.93 9.21 -4.28
C PRO A 77 2.44 9.07 -4.52
N ASP A 78 2.87 7.94 -5.10
CA ASP A 78 4.28 7.63 -5.35
C ASP A 78 4.72 7.98 -6.79
N MET A 79 3.83 8.54 -7.61
CA MET A 79 4.14 8.93 -8.98
C MET A 79 4.90 10.26 -8.99
N VAL A 80 6.10 10.25 -9.59
CA VAL A 80 7.00 11.42 -9.61
C VAL A 80 6.37 12.66 -10.25
N GLN A 81 5.50 12.50 -11.26
CA GLN A 81 4.88 13.61 -12.00
C GLN A 81 3.36 13.39 -12.12
N TYR A 82 2.65 13.43 -10.99
CA TYR A 82 1.20 13.38 -10.91
C TYR A 82 0.68 14.59 -10.12
N PRO A 83 -0.41 15.27 -10.53
CA PRO A 83 -1.28 14.96 -11.68
C PRO A 83 -0.65 15.33 -13.03
N CYS A 84 -0.86 14.46 -14.03
CA CYS A 84 -0.40 14.59 -15.42
C CYS A 84 -0.97 15.86 -16.09
N ALA A 85 -2.20 16.22 -15.73
CA ALA A 85 -2.90 17.41 -16.25
C ALA A 85 -2.20 18.74 -15.92
N THR A 86 -1.25 18.75 -14.98
CA THR A 86 -0.38 19.91 -14.72
C THR A 86 0.35 20.37 -15.99
N CYS A 87 0.77 19.41 -16.83
CA CYS A 87 1.39 19.70 -18.13
C CYS A 87 0.44 19.41 -19.30
N HIS A 88 -0.39 18.38 -19.20
CA HIS A 88 -1.31 17.95 -20.26
C HIS A 88 -2.70 18.60 -20.15
N THR A 89 -2.77 19.91 -20.35
CA THR A 89 -4.02 20.70 -20.20
C THR A 89 -5.02 20.52 -21.34
N GLN A 90 -4.58 19.99 -22.49
CA GLN A 90 -5.40 19.75 -23.68
C GLN A 90 -5.53 18.26 -24.02
N GLY A 91 -5.28 17.39 -23.06
CA GLY A 91 -5.23 15.95 -23.27
C GLY A 91 -3.88 15.42 -23.76
N LEU A 92 -3.80 14.10 -23.92
CA LEU A 92 -2.61 13.40 -24.39
C LEU A 92 -2.47 13.59 -25.91
N LYS A 93 -1.38 14.22 -26.33
CA LYS A 93 -0.91 14.18 -27.72
C LYS A 93 0.25 13.20 -27.74
N ILE A 94 0.06 12.02 -28.32
CA ILE A 94 1.12 11.02 -28.48
C ILE A 94 1.89 11.42 -29.75
N PRO A 95 3.10 11.98 -29.64
CA PRO A 95 3.84 12.35 -30.84
C PRO A 95 4.29 11.09 -31.58
N GLY A 96 4.03 11.03 -32.89
CA GLY A 96 4.54 9.99 -33.78
C GLY A 96 6.06 10.10 -34.03
N THR A 97 6.69 11.21 -33.62
CA THR A 97 8.13 11.45 -33.74
C THR A 97 8.70 12.12 -32.47
N PRO A 98 9.84 11.66 -31.92
CA PRO A 98 10.42 12.16 -30.65
C PRO A 98 10.91 13.62 -30.63
N ALA A 99 10.72 14.39 -31.70
CA ALA A 99 11.57 15.54 -32.00
C ALA A 99 11.35 16.78 -31.10
N ASP A 100 10.16 16.97 -30.51
CA ASP A 100 9.81 18.26 -29.91
C ASP A 100 9.68 18.26 -28.38
N TYR A 101 9.69 17.10 -27.70
CA TYR A 101 9.51 17.03 -26.25
C TYR A 101 10.36 15.94 -25.59
N GLN A 102 11.27 16.35 -24.69
CA GLN A 102 12.14 15.43 -23.93
C GLN A 102 11.41 14.67 -22.81
N ALA A 103 10.24 15.17 -22.37
CA ALA A 103 9.47 14.53 -21.31
C ALA A 103 8.97 13.15 -21.80
N HIS A 104 9.27 12.10 -21.04
CA HIS A 104 8.95 10.71 -21.37
C HIS A 104 9.78 10.12 -22.54
N ALA A 105 10.90 10.75 -22.92
CA ALA A 105 11.76 10.27 -24.01
C ALA A 105 12.37 8.88 -23.75
N GLU A 106 12.40 8.42 -22.50
CA GLU A 106 12.84 7.10 -22.06
C GLU A 106 11.72 6.04 -22.04
N ILE A 107 10.45 6.45 -22.23
CA ILE A 107 9.32 5.53 -22.22
C ILE A 107 9.16 4.89 -23.60
N ARG A 108 9.19 3.56 -23.63
CA ARG A 108 8.93 2.76 -24.83
C ARG A 108 7.88 1.71 -24.51
N LEU A 109 6.85 1.62 -25.36
CA LEU A 109 5.84 0.58 -25.25
C LEU A 109 6.37 -0.71 -25.88
N ALA A 110 6.63 -1.71 -25.05
CA ALA A 110 7.09 -3.04 -25.40
C ALA A 110 6.15 -4.09 -24.80
N HIS A 111 4.88 -4.07 -25.22
CA HIS A 111 3.83 -4.94 -24.69
C HIS A 111 3.10 -5.74 -25.77
N ALA A 112 2.52 -5.06 -26.76
CA ALA A 112 1.89 -5.66 -27.93
C ALA A 112 2.45 -5.01 -29.21
N GLN A 113 2.04 -5.53 -30.37
CA GLN A 113 2.41 -4.93 -31.64
C GLN A 113 1.76 -3.54 -31.78
N GLU A 114 2.46 -2.60 -32.41
CA GLU A 114 2.01 -1.20 -32.60
C GLU A 114 0.64 -1.09 -33.27
N LYS A 115 0.30 -2.02 -34.17
CA LYS A 115 -1.02 -2.09 -34.83
C LYS A 115 -2.16 -2.55 -33.92
N THR A 116 -1.83 -3.13 -32.77
CA THR A 116 -2.79 -3.68 -31.80
C THR A 116 -2.98 -2.74 -30.63
N MET A 117 -1.91 -2.05 -30.21
CA MET A 117 -1.91 -1.21 -29.02
C MET A 117 -0.94 -0.04 -29.18
N ASP A 118 -1.41 1.12 -28.74
CA ASP A 118 -0.64 2.34 -28.57
C ASP A 118 -0.82 2.88 -27.14
N CYS A 119 -0.32 4.09 -26.86
CA CYS A 119 -0.45 4.67 -25.53
C CYS A 119 -1.92 5.02 -25.18
N ALA A 120 -2.74 5.38 -26.16
CA ALA A 120 -4.15 5.77 -25.99
C ALA A 120 -5.06 4.55 -25.71
N THR A 121 -4.56 3.35 -26.00
CA THR A 121 -5.24 2.10 -25.64
C THR A 121 -5.37 1.95 -24.13
N CYS A 122 -4.41 2.47 -23.36
CA CYS A 122 -4.40 2.38 -21.90
C CYS A 122 -4.59 3.72 -21.20
N HIS A 123 -4.17 4.82 -21.79
CA HIS A 123 -4.29 6.17 -21.21
C HIS A 123 -5.46 6.94 -21.83
N GLY A 124 -6.19 7.69 -21.00
CA GLY A 124 -7.23 8.58 -21.46
C GLY A 124 -6.66 9.74 -22.30
N ASN A 125 -7.17 9.92 -23.52
CA ASN A 125 -6.75 11.03 -24.37
C ASN A 125 -7.25 12.39 -23.84
N SER A 126 -8.47 12.46 -23.31
CA SER A 126 -9.04 13.70 -22.78
C SER A 126 -8.63 13.98 -21.34
N ASP A 127 -8.50 12.94 -20.52
CA ASP A 127 -8.05 13.04 -19.13
C ASP A 127 -6.83 12.14 -18.90
N THR A 128 -5.66 12.76 -18.84
CA THR A 128 -4.37 12.08 -18.66
C THR A 128 -4.13 11.58 -17.24
N ASN A 129 -4.96 12.00 -16.28
CA ASN A 129 -4.95 11.44 -14.92
C ASN A 129 -5.73 10.12 -14.83
N LYS A 130 -6.37 9.69 -15.93
CA LYS A 130 -7.16 8.47 -15.98
C LYS A 130 -6.61 7.49 -17.01
N LEU A 131 -6.91 6.22 -16.76
CA LEU A 131 -6.72 5.14 -17.70
C LEU A 131 -7.98 5.01 -18.56
N ASN A 132 -7.85 4.35 -19.69
CA ASN A 132 -8.92 4.14 -20.65
C ASN A 132 -9.24 2.64 -20.77
N SER A 133 -10.50 2.28 -20.67
CA SER A 133 -10.95 0.93 -20.97
C SER A 133 -10.96 0.67 -22.49
N LEU A 134 -11.07 -0.59 -22.90
CA LEU A 134 -11.24 -0.96 -24.30
C LEU A 134 -12.54 -0.39 -24.92
N THR A 135 -13.52 -0.05 -24.08
CA THR A 135 -14.79 0.58 -24.48
C THR A 135 -14.78 2.10 -24.38
N GLY A 136 -13.65 2.72 -24.03
CA GLY A 136 -13.54 4.18 -23.91
C GLY A 136 -13.95 4.74 -22.53
N SER A 137 -14.22 3.89 -21.54
CA SER A 137 -14.62 4.32 -20.19
C SER A 137 -13.40 4.67 -19.36
N ALA A 138 -13.51 5.73 -18.56
CA ALA A 138 -12.43 6.13 -17.66
C ALA A 138 -12.24 5.12 -16.52
N ILE A 139 -10.99 4.70 -16.32
CA ILE A 139 -10.54 3.87 -15.20
C ILE A 139 -9.63 4.71 -14.32
N ASP A 140 -9.74 4.56 -13.00
CA ASP A 140 -8.86 5.29 -12.09
C ASP A 140 -7.39 4.84 -12.24
N MET A 141 -6.44 5.77 -12.12
CA MET A 141 -5.01 5.50 -12.26
C MET A 141 -4.48 4.47 -11.23
N ASP A 142 -5.15 4.34 -10.08
CA ASP A 142 -4.84 3.33 -9.08
C ASP A 142 -5.41 1.93 -9.38
N ARG A 143 -6.22 1.79 -10.45
CA ARG A 143 -6.97 0.56 -10.79
C ARG A 143 -6.39 -0.16 -12.01
N ALA A 144 -5.08 -0.42 -11.97
CA ALA A 144 -4.40 -1.22 -12.99
C ALA A 144 -4.99 -2.65 -13.10
N ASP A 145 -5.58 -3.18 -12.01
CA ASP A 145 -6.30 -4.46 -12.02
C ASP A 145 -7.50 -4.44 -12.96
N GLU A 146 -8.23 -3.33 -13.03
CA GLU A 146 -9.36 -3.16 -13.95
C GLU A 146 -8.87 -3.05 -15.40
N LEU A 147 -7.83 -2.24 -15.63
CA LEU A 147 -7.26 -2.06 -16.97
C LEU A 147 -6.70 -3.37 -17.53
N CYS A 148 -5.73 -3.98 -16.84
CA CYS A 148 -5.00 -5.15 -17.32
C CYS A 148 -5.91 -6.39 -17.39
N GLY A 149 -6.89 -6.48 -16.49
CA GLY A 149 -7.82 -7.60 -16.42
C GLY A 149 -8.79 -7.73 -17.58
N GLN A 150 -8.93 -6.69 -18.42
CA GLN A 150 -9.74 -6.76 -19.64
C GLN A 150 -9.21 -7.80 -20.64
N CYS A 151 -7.89 -8.03 -20.64
CA CYS A 151 -7.26 -9.05 -21.48
C CYS A 151 -6.62 -10.18 -20.66
N HIS A 152 -6.02 -9.87 -19.51
CA HIS A 152 -5.36 -10.84 -18.64
C HIS A 152 -6.30 -11.37 -17.54
N THR A 153 -7.45 -11.90 -17.96
CA THR A 153 -8.56 -12.32 -17.09
C THR A 153 -8.14 -13.37 -16.08
N GLU A 154 -7.37 -14.39 -16.49
CA GLU A 154 -6.86 -15.42 -15.58
C GLU A 154 -5.95 -14.82 -14.50
N LYS A 155 -5.08 -13.88 -14.87
CA LYS A 155 -4.16 -13.23 -13.91
C LYS A 155 -4.90 -12.32 -12.95
N LYS A 156 -5.94 -11.61 -13.43
CA LYS A 156 -6.85 -10.86 -12.57
C LYS A 156 -7.57 -11.79 -11.59
N ARG A 157 -8.11 -12.92 -12.06
CA ARG A 157 -8.79 -13.91 -11.20
C ARG A 157 -7.84 -14.44 -10.12
N ASP A 158 -6.63 -14.85 -10.51
CA ASP A 158 -5.63 -15.35 -9.57
C ASP A 158 -5.22 -14.26 -8.55
N TRP A 159 -5.16 -12.99 -8.99
CA TRP A 159 -4.88 -11.84 -8.13
C TRP A 159 -6.02 -11.55 -7.13
N LEU A 160 -7.27 -11.56 -7.59
CA LEU A 160 -8.47 -11.41 -6.75
C LEU A 160 -8.51 -12.45 -5.63
N HIS A 161 -8.12 -13.69 -5.91
CA HIS A 161 -8.08 -14.78 -4.94
C HIS A 161 -6.77 -14.85 -4.13
N GLY A 162 -5.77 -14.02 -4.46
CA GLY A 162 -4.51 -13.95 -3.75
C GLY A 162 -3.47 -15.02 -4.11
N ALA A 163 -3.72 -15.80 -5.17
CA ALA A 163 -2.70 -16.67 -5.79
C ALA A 163 -1.67 -15.85 -6.58
N HIS A 164 -2.04 -14.63 -6.98
CA HIS A 164 -1.17 -13.64 -7.61
C HIS A 164 -1.21 -12.32 -6.81
N GLY A 165 -0.16 -11.52 -6.92
CA GLY A 165 -0.05 -10.26 -6.18
C GLY A 165 0.46 -10.46 -4.74
N LYS A 166 1.38 -9.59 -4.32
CA LYS A 166 1.98 -9.64 -2.99
C LYS A 166 1.15 -8.84 -2.00
N ARG A 167 0.89 -9.38 -0.81
CA ARG A 167 0.33 -8.61 0.31
C ARG A 167 1.37 -7.67 0.92
N TYR A 168 0.94 -6.50 1.35
CA TYR A 168 1.76 -5.63 2.19
C TYR A 168 1.88 -6.19 3.60
N TYR A 169 3.11 -6.19 4.12
CA TYR A 169 3.50 -6.55 5.48
C TYR A 169 3.12 -7.95 5.99
N THR A 170 1.85 -8.20 6.31
CA THR A 170 1.39 -9.40 7.03
C THR A 170 0.22 -10.09 6.34
N TRP A 171 0.01 -11.36 6.68
CA TRP A 171 -1.16 -12.15 6.24
C TRP A 171 -2.37 -11.99 7.18
N GLN A 172 -2.16 -11.43 8.38
CA GLN A 172 -3.19 -11.13 9.37
C GLN A 172 -3.74 -9.70 9.19
N GLY A 173 -5.00 -9.49 9.56
CA GLY A 173 -5.64 -8.18 9.45
C GLY A 173 -6.04 -7.75 8.05
N THR A 174 -5.99 -6.45 7.82
CA THR A 174 -6.47 -5.84 6.57
C THR A 174 -5.70 -6.38 5.38
N ARG A 175 -6.43 -6.98 4.44
CA ARG A 175 -5.84 -7.48 3.21
C ARG A 175 -5.59 -6.30 2.27
N VAL A 176 -4.35 -5.82 2.25
CA VAL A 176 -3.86 -4.85 1.27
C VAL A 176 -2.90 -5.52 0.29
N ILE A 177 -3.26 -5.55 -0.99
CA ILE A 177 -2.47 -6.18 -2.05
C ILE A 177 -1.75 -5.10 -2.88
N GLN A 178 -0.55 -5.43 -3.35
CA GLN A 178 0.17 -4.64 -4.33
C GLN A 178 -0.55 -4.63 -5.69
N SER A 179 -0.67 -3.44 -6.28
CA SER A 179 -1.18 -3.29 -7.65
C SER A 179 -0.28 -4.03 -8.64
N CYS A 180 -0.83 -4.42 -9.80
CA CYS A 180 -0.10 -5.12 -10.87
C CYS A 180 1.23 -4.42 -11.23
N THR A 181 1.20 -3.09 -11.25
CA THR A 181 2.33 -2.23 -11.61
C THR A 181 3.38 -2.06 -10.50
N SER A 182 3.15 -2.63 -9.32
CA SER A 182 4.15 -2.64 -8.23
C SER A 182 5.29 -3.64 -8.51
N CYS A 183 5.03 -4.64 -9.35
CA CYS A 183 6.01 -5.65 -9.76
C CYS A 183 6.25 -5.64 -11.28
N HIS A 184 5.24 -5.30 -12.08
CA HIS A 184 5.34 -5.25 -13.53
C HIS A 184 5.55 -3.81 -14.02
N ASN A 185 6.46 -3.60 -14.96
CA ASN A 185 6.52 -2.34 -15.68
C ASN A 185 5.30 -2.25 -16.63
N PRO A 186 4.39 -1.27 -16.51
CA PRO A 186 3.20 -1.20 -17.36
C PRO A 186 3.50 -1.07 -18.85
N HIS A 187 4.65 -0.52 -19.23
CA HIS A 187 5.07 -0.39 -20.62
C HIS A 187 5.91 -1.57 -21.13
N LYS A 188 6.36 -2.45 -20.21
CA LYS A 188 7.02 -3.73 -20.54
C LYS A 188 6.64 -4.77 -19.47
N PRO A 189 5.40 -5.28 -19.46
CA PRO A 189 4.90 -6.07 -18.32
C PRO A 189 5.54 -7.44 -18.17
N ALA A 190 6.06 -8.01 -19.26
CA ALA A 190 6.71 -9.31 -19.21
C ALA A 190 7.94 -9.27 -18.28
N LEU A 191 7.98 -10.20 -17.32
CA LEU A 191 9.15 -10.41 -16.47
C LEU A 191 10.18 -11.23 -17.24
N GLU A 192 11.44 -10.77 -17.22
CA GLU A 192 12.54 -11.52 -17.82
C GLU A 192 12.74 -12.86 -17.12
N LYS A 193 13.08 -13.89 -17.89
CA LYS A 193 13.46 -15.19 -17.32
C LYS A 193 14.72 -14.99 -16.48
N ARG A 194 14.63 -15.36 -15.22
CA ARG A 194 15.74 -15.36 -14.28
C ARG A 194 15.90 -16.75 -13.69
N MET A 195 17.15 -17.11 -13.40
CA MET A 195 17.42 -18.34 -12.65
C MET A 195 16.74 -18.23 -11.27
N PRO A 196 16.13 -19.31 -10.76
CA PRO A 196 15.68 -19.33 -9.38
C PRO A 196 16.85 -18.97 -8.47
N VAL A 197 16.61 -18.08 -7.51
CA VAL A 197 17.56 -17.91 -6.41
C VAL A 197 17.71 -19.25 -5.70
N ALA A 198 18.93 -19.61 -5.32
CA ALA A 198 19.19 -20.85 -4.59
C ALA A 198 18.25 -20.97 -3.39
N PHE A 199 17.86 -22.20 -3.07
CA PHE A 199 16.97 -22.49 -1.95
C PHE A 199 17.52 -21.81 -0.68
N PRO A 200 16.66 -21.23 0.18
CA PRO A 200 17.13 -20.67 1.44
C PRO A 200 17.90 -21.75 2.20
N GLU A 201 19.13 -21.46 2.59
CA GLU A 201 19.89 -22.36 3.46
C GLU A 201 19.12 -22.49 4.77
N LEU A 202 18.50 -23.65 4.98
CA LEU A 202 17.85 -23.96 6.24
C LEU A 202 18.93 -24.04 7.30
N ASN A 203 19.02 -23.04 8.20
CA ASN A 203 19.93 -23.09 9.33
C ASN A 203 19.62 -24.35 10.18
N PRO A 204 20.53 -25.34 10.22
CA PRO A 204 20.26 -26.62 10.91
C PRO A 204 20.03 -26.47 12.41
N ARG A 205 20.41 -25.33 13.00
CA ARG A 205 20.29 -25.06 14.44
C ARG A 205 18.94 -24.48 14.85
N ARG A 206 18.04 -24.18 13.91
CA ARG A 206 16.72 -23.59 14.22
C ARG A 206 15.64 -24.65 14.54
N ASN A 207 15.97 -25.94 14.41
CA ASN A 207 15.08 -27.07 14.69
C ASN A 207 15.55 -27.92 15.89
N ARG A 208 16.26 -27.32 16.87
CA ARG A 208 16.56 -27.97 18.15
C ARG A 208 15.98 -27.16 19.29
#